data_AF-A0A961G3G0-F1
#
_entry.id   AF-A0A961G3G0-F1
#
_cell.length_a   1.000
_cell.length_b   1.000
_cell.length_c   1.000
_cell.angle_alpha   90.00
_cell.angle_beta   90.00
_cell.angle_gamma   90.00
#
_symmetry.space_group_name_H-M   'P 1'
#
loop_
_entity.id
_entity.type
_entity.pdbx_description
1 polymer ?
#
loop_
_entity_poly.entity_id
_entity_poly.type
_entity_poly.pdbx_seq_one_letter_code
_entity_poly.pdbx_strand_id
1 'polypeptide(L)'
;TALDALLPSVQEDTEVHRTVLPYRAFDLLNVVGQEHADTLLRQSVRYCIKAEQYRKSDWDTHGAVLTKLLDEHHLLGKAPGQRAMEDSALGQLADAMFSGAPEDAAGAMAAALAEGFVPAALAEALSLAANQILLRDLGRPPEWEFSGKPPGSVHGDSSGVHASDSANAWRHLASVSHGRNVQACLILGAWQVARDRGARSADMLKWPAIPTEHQKAGVKTTDPTLLLNQLDEAIRGGLQAQAAALVHQAGAIGQEAEPVFALMLKYAVSEDGALHAEKYYQTVWDDFHSTRPGFRFRHLCGLARVTASEYGRPAPGMAEARELLGI
;
A
#
# COMPACT_ATOMS: atom_id res chain seq x y z
N THR A 1 -21.62 -11.03 -5.72
CA THR A 1 -22.24 -9.78 -5.19
C THR A 1 -22.20 -8.68 -6.26
N ALA A 2 -22.80 -7.49 -6.04
CA ALA A 2 -22.63 -6.35 -6.95
C ALA A 2 -21.15 -5.97 -7.12
N LEU A 3 -20.36 -6.07 -6.04
CA LEU A 3 -18.91 -5.91 -6.07
C LEU A 3 -18.23 -6.96 -6.98
N ASP A 4 -18.57 -8.25 -6.86
CA ASP A 4 -18.00 -9.29 -7.76
C ASP A 4 -18.29 -9.01 -9.24
N ALA A 5 -19.47 -8.45 -9.55
CA ALA A 5 -19.86 -8.12 -10.91
C ALA A 5 -19.10 -6.90 -11.47
N LEU A 6 -18.64 -5.99 -10.61
CA LEU A 6 -17.82 -4.84 -10.97
C LEU A 6 -16.34 -5.21 -11.21
N LEU A 7 -15.83 -6.20 -10.48
CA LEU A 7 -14.40 -6.55 -10.51
C LEU A 7 -13.82 -6.83 -11.91
N PRO A 8 -14.51 -7.45 -12.88
CA PRO A 8 -14.00 -7.54 -14.25
C PRO A 8 -13.59 -6.18 -14.84
N SER A 9 -14.39 -5.12 -14.66
CA SER A 9 -14.06 -3.78 -15.15
C SER A 9 -12.95 -3.09 -14.35
N VAL A 10 -12.80 -3.44 -13.07
CA VAL A 10 -11.65 -3.00 -12.26
C VAL A 10 -10.35 -3.65 -12.77
N GLN A 11 -10.42 -4.92 -13.16
CA GLN A 11 -9.28 -5.72 -13.63
C GLN A 11 -8.78 -5.32 -15.04
N GLU A 12 -9.54 -4.52 -15.80
CA GLU A 12 -9.16 -4.06 -17.14
C GLU A 12 -7.99 -3.07 -17.14
N ASP A 13 -7.71 -2.40 -16.02
CA ASP A 13 -6.53 -1.56 -15.86
C ASP A 13 -6.08 -1.52 -14.39
N THR A 14 -4.78 -1.67 -14.19
CA THR A 14 -4.17 -1.77 -12.86
C THR A 14 -3.80 -0.39 -12.33
N GLU A 15 -4.77 0.50 -12.22
CA GLU A 15 -4.59 1.88 -11.76
C GLU A 15 -5.14 2.04 -10.33
N VAL A 16 -4.44 2.83 -9.49
CA VAL A 16 -4.75 2.91 -8.05
C VAL A 16 -6.18 3.34 -7.76
N HIS A 17 -6.76 4.29 -8.50
CA HIS A 17 -8.13 4.72 -8.23
C HIS A 17 -9.16 3.69 -8.73
N ARG A 18 -8.88 2.94 -9.81
CA ARG A 18 -9.76 1.82 -10.24
C ARG A 18 -9.92 0.77 -9.14
N THR A 19 -8.89 0.54 -8.34
CA THR A 19 -8.86 -0.50 -7.31
C THR A 19 -9.28 0.03 -5.92
N VAL A 20 -8.80 1.22 -5.55
CA VAL A 20 -9.09 1.83 -4.24
C VAL A 20 -10.55 2.27 -4.11
N LEU A 21 -11.16 2.84 -5.15
CA LEU A 21 -12.56 3.30 -5.09
C LEU A 21 -13.55 2.18 -4.73
N PRO A 22 -13.58 1.02 -5.43
CA PRO A 22 -14.50 -0.06 -5.08
C PRO A 22 -14.18 -0.69 -3.72
N TYR A 23 -12.90 -0.77 -3.31
CA TYR A 23 -12.56 -1.23 -1.97
C TYR A 23 -13.09 -0.29 -0.89
N ARG A 24 -12.83 1.02 -0.99
CA ARG A 24 -13.29 2.01 -0.01
C ARG A 24 -14.82 2.11 0.04
N ALA A 25 -15.49 1.95 -1.10
CA ALA A 25 -16.95 1.83 -1.14
C ALA A 25 -17.46 0.61 -0.33
N PHE A 26 -16.76 -0.52 -0.41
CA PHE A 26 -17.09 -1.72 0.36
C PHE A 26 -16.75 -1.55 1.86
N ASP A 27 -15.57 -1.02 2.18
CA ASP A 27 -15.07 -0.82 3.55
C ASP A 27 -16.00 0.09 4.37
N LEU A 28 -16.55 1.12 3.74
CA LEU A 28 -17.48 2.07 4.36
C LEU A 28 -18.90 1.51 4.57
N LEU A 29 -19.23 0.30 4.12
CA LEU A 29 -20.58 -0.25 4.26
C LEU A 29 -21.04 -0.36 5.71
N ASN A 30 -20.12 -0.63 6.64
CA ASN A 30 -20.43 -0.71 8.08
C ASN A 30 -20.73 0.65 8.71
N VAL A 31 -20.34 1.75 8.05
CA VAL A 31 -20.59 3.12 8.49
C VAL A 31 -21.82 3.70 7.80
N VAL A 32 -21.92 3.50 6.49
CA VAL A 32 -22.96 4.11 5.66
C VAL A 32 -24.25 3.28 5.64
N GLY A 33 -24.16 1.96 5.72
CA GLY A 33 -25.31 1.04 5.61
C GLY A 33 -25.29 0.21 4.33
N GLN A 34 -25.67 -1.07 4.43
CA GLN A 34 -25.70 -2.03 3.32
C GLN A 34 -26.70 -1.63 2.23
N GLU A 35 -27.80 -0.98 2.60
CA GLU A 35 -28.82 -0.43 1.70
C GLU A 35 -28.27 0.62 0.72
N HIS A 36 -27.10 1.19 1.01
CA HIS A 36 -26.44 2.19 0.18
C HIS A 36 -25.32 1.60 -0.70
N ALA A 37 -25.08 0.28 -0.66
CA ALA A 37 -23.97 -0.37 -1.37
C ALA A 37 -23.91 -0.03 -2.86
N ASP A 38 -25.03 -0.13 -3.58
CA ASP A 38 -25.10 0.21 -4.99
C ASP A 38 -24.81 1.69 -5.27
N THR A 39 -25.20 2.57 -4.34
CA THR A 39 -24.93 4.01 -4.45
C THR A 39 -23.44 4.30 -4.30
N LEU A 40 -22.77 3.64 -3.35
CA LEU A 40 -21.32 3.79 -3.12
C LEU A 40 -20.49 3.29 -4.32
N LEU A 41 -20.95 2.25 -5.02
CA LEU A 41 -20.25 1.73 -6.22
C LEU A 41 -20.40 2.59 -7.48
N ARG A 42 -21.32 3.56 -7.52
CA ARG A 42 -21.55 4.41 -8.71
C ARG A 42 -20.29 5.13 -9.16
N GLN A 43 -19.50 5.64 -8.21
CA GLN A 43 -18.27 6.35 -8.53
C GLN A 43 -17.23 5.40 -9.15
N SER A 44 -17.11 4.18 -8.64
CA SER A 44 -16.22 3.15 -9.19
C SER A 44 -16.60 2.76 -10.61
N VAL A 45 -17.89 2.49 -10.86
CA VAL A 45 -18.42 2.20 -12.21
C VAL A 45 -18.13 3.36 -13.16
N ARG A 46 -18.45 4.59 -12.75
CA ARG A 46 -18.22 5.79 -13.55
C ARG A 46 -16.74 5.99 -13.86
N TYR A 47 -15.87 5.74 -12.90
CA TYR A 47 -14.43 5.87 -13.07
C TYR A 47 -13.91 4.88 -14.12
N CYS A 48 -14.28 3.59 -14.02
CA CYS A 48 -13.93 2.57 -15.02
C CYS A 48 -14.41 2.96 -16.43
N ILE A 49 -15.68 3.34 -16.57
CA ILE A 49 -16.24 3.72 -17.89
C ILE A 49 -15.55 4.94 -18.48
N LYS A 50 -15.27 5.97 -17.66
CA LYS A 50 -14.59 7.18 -18.14
C LYS A 50 -13.17 6.87 -18.61
N ALA A 51 -12.48 5.99 -17.92
CA ALA A 51 -11.10 5.64 -18.23
C ALA A 51 -10.98 4.90 -19.59
N GLU A 52 -12.03 4.22 -20.07
CA GLU A 52 -12.05 3.65 -21.44
C GLU A 52 -11.82 4.69 -22.55
N GLN A 53 -12.14 5.96 -22.31
CA GLN A 53 -11.87 7.05 -23.28
C GLN A 53 -10.38 7.26 -23.55
N TYR A 54 -9.52 6.80 -22.64
CA TYR A 54 -8.07 6.91 -22.71
C TYR A 54 -7.40 5.54 -22.72
N ARG A 55 -8.14 4.48 -23.07
CA ARG A 55 -7.62 3.12 -23.17
C ARG A 55 -6.41 3.09 -24.09
N LYS A 56 -5.37 2.37 -23.65
CA LYS A 56 -4.12 2.18 -24.38
C LYS A 56 -3.91 0.69 -24.67
N SER A 57 -3.08 0.39 -25.66
CA SER A 57 -2.78 -1.00 -26.03
C SER A 57 -2.05 -1.78 -24.94
N ASP A 58 -1.32 -1.09 -24.06
CA ASP A 58 -0.62 -1.71 -22.93
C ASP A 58 -1.57 -2.25 -21.86
N TRP A 59 -2.84 -1.80 -21.81
CA TRP A 59 -3.87 -2.35 -20.92
C TRP A 59 -4.24 -3.80 -21.24
N ASP A 60 -4.01 -4.25 -22.47
CA ASP A 60 -4.30 -5.64 -22.81
C ASP A 60 -3.18 -6.59 -22.30
N THR A 61 -2.02 -6.04 -21.90
CA THR A 61 -0.85 -6.81 -21.44
C THR A 61 -1.15 -7.57 -20.15
N HIS A 62 -1.60 -6.88 -19.10
CA HIS A 62 -1.90 -7.53 -17.82
C HIS A 62 -3.12 -8.46 -17.92
N GLY A 63 -4.09 -8.14 -18.79
CA GLY A 63 -5.23 -9.00 -19.08
C GLY A 63 -4.82 -10.31 -19.76
N ALA A 64 -3.90 -10.26 -20.73
CA ALA A 64 -3.34 -11.43 -21.38
C ALA A 64 -2.52 -12.30 -20.40
N VAL A 65 -1.68 -11.66 -19.58
CA VAL A 65 -0.90 -12.33 -18.52
C VAL A 65 -1.82 -13.01 -17.52
N LEU A 66 -2.85 -12.31 -17.03
CA LEU A 66 -3.83 -12.88 -16.11
C LEU A 66 -4.52 -14.11 -16.71
N THR A 67 -5.01 -13.99 -17.95
CA THR A 67 -5.71 -15.09 -18.63
C THR A 67 -4.81 -16.31 -18.76
N LYS A 68 -3.57 -16.11 -19.22
CA LYS A 68 -2.55 -17.16 -19.34
C LYS A 68 -2.31 -17.84 -17.99
N LEU A 69 -2.03 -17.07 -16.94
CA LEU A 69 -1.69 -17.62 -15.62
C LEU A 69 -2.86 -18.33 -14.95
N LEU A 70 -4.10 -17.87 -15.14
CA LEU A 70 -5.29 -18.55 -14.63
C LEU A 70 -5.47 -19.94 -15.27
N ASP A 71 -5.16 -20.08 -16.56
CA ASP A 71 -5.23 -21.35 -17.29
C ASP A 71 -4.07 -22.29 -16.94
N GLU A 72 -2.83 -21.80 -17.07
CA GLU A 72 -1.60 -22.56 -16.83
C GLU A 72 -1.53 -23.16 -15.41
N HIS A 73 -2.03 -22.44 -14.41
CA HIS A 73 -2.05 -22.89 -13.03
C HIS A 73 -3.39 -23.52 -12.59
N HIS A 74 -4.33 -23.71 -13.53
CA HIS A 74 -5.65 -24.28 -13.28
C HIS A 74 -6.39 -23.62 -12.11
N LEU A 75 -6.39 -22.28 -12.10
CA LEU A 75 -6.95 -21.47 -11.02
C LEU A 75 -8.44 -21.16 -11.23
N LEU A 76 -8.95 -21.32 -12.45
CA LEU A 76 -10.37 -21.15 -12.74
C LEU A 76 -11.21 -22.19 -11.97
N GLY A 77 -12.12 -21.70 -11.13
CA GLY A 77 -12.98 -22.56 -10.30
C GLY A 77 -12.29 -23.20 -9.10
N LYS A 78 -10.99 -22.94 -8.88
CA LYS A 78 -10.26 -23.45 -7.72
C LYS A 78 -10.67 -22.70 -6.45
N ALA A 79 -11.00 -23.45 -5.41
CA ALA A 79 -11.28 -22.88 -4.09
C ALA A 79 -10.01 -22.24 -3.48
N PRO A 80 -10.15 -21.22 -2.62
CA PRO A 80 -9.04 -20.68 -1.84
C PRO A 80 -8.22 -21.77 -1.15
N GLY A 81 -6.90 -21.62 -1.20
CA GLY A 81 -5.97 -22.50 -0.51
C GLY A 81 -6.08 -22.41 1.01
N GLN A 82 -5.57 -23.44 1.69
CA GLN A 82 -5.55 -23.53 3.16
C GLN A 82 -4.14 -23.77 3.71
N ARG A 83 -3.14 -23.96 2.84
CA ARG A 83 -1.77 -24.23 3.26
C ARG A 83 -1.19 -22.97 3.91
N ALA A 84 -0.67 -23.13 5.12
CA ALA A 84 0.06 -22.06 5.79
C ALA A 84 1.39 -21.79 5.08
N MET A 85 1.84 -20.55 5.13
CA MET A 85 3.13 -20.11 4.59
C MET A 85 4.06 -19.73 5.74
N GLU A 86 5.30 -20.18 5.71
CA GLU A 86 6.31 -19.78 6.71
C GLU A 86 6.90 -18.39 6.40
N ASP A 87 7.47 -17.73 7.41
CA ASP A 87 8.03 -16.38 7.29
C ASP A 87 9.12 -16.28 6.22
N SER A 88 9.93 -17.32 6.05
CA SER A 88 10.98 -17.39 5.03
C SER A 88 10.39 -17.40 3.62
N ALA A 89 9.39 -18.25 3.38
CA ALA A 89 8.68 -18.34 2.10
C ALA A 89 7.91 -17.05 1.78
N LEU A 90 7.32 -16.42 2.79
CA LEU A 90 6.64 -15.15 2.67
C LEU A 90 7.60 -14.02 2.28
N GLY A 91 8.76 -13.95 2.92
CA GLY A 91 9.82 -13.00 2.56
C GLY A 91 10.32 -13.22 1.13
N GLN A 92 10.56 -14.47 0.74
CA GLN A 92 10.98 -14.82 -0.62
C GLN A 92 9.94 -14.43 -1.68
N LEU A 93 8.65 -14.65 -1.42
CA LEU A 93 7.59 -14.25 -2.34
C LEU A 93 7.49 -12.72 -2.47
N ALA A 94 7.57 -12.00 -1.35
CA ALA A 94 7.60 -10.54 -1.35
C ALA A 94 8.80 -9.99 -2.16
N ASP A 95 9.98 -10.56 -1.95
CA ASP A 95 11.19 -10.20 -2.68
C ASP A 95 11.08 -10.53 -4.18
N ALA A 96 10.48 -11.67 -4.54
CA ALA A 96 10.25 -12.04 -5.93
C ALA A 96 9.32 -11.03 -6.64
N MET A 97 8.23 -10.62 -5.99
CA MET A 97 7.32 -9.60 -6.53
C MET A 97 7.99 -8.23 -6.65
N PHE A 98 8.75 -7.82 -5.63
CA PHE A 98 9.44 -6.53 -5.64
C PHE A 98 10.58 -6.48 -6.67
N SER A 99 11.27 -7.60 -6.92
CA SER A 99 12.48 -7.64 -7.76
C SER A 99 12.25 -8.10 -9.20
N GLY A 100 11.29 -8.98 -9.46
CA GLY A 100 11.04 -9.57 -10.80
C GLY A 100 10.37 -8.61 -11.80
N ALA A 101 10.27 -8.97 -13.08
CA ALA A 101 9.44 -8.19 -14.02
C ALA A 101 7.94 -8.33 -13.67
N PRO A 102 7.03 -7.48 -14.19
CA PRO A 102 5.60 -7.60 -13.91
C PRO A 102 5.00 -8.99 -14.17
N GLU A 103 5.42 -9.65 -15.26
CA GLU A 103 4.98 -11.01 -15.58
C GLU A 103 5.53 -12.04 -14.59
N ASP A 104 6.79 -11.90 -14.16
CA ASP A 104 7.41 -12.81 -13.19
C ASP A 104 6.75 -12.67 -11.81
N ALA A 105 6.44 -11.44 -11.38
CA ALA A 105 5.74 -11.17 -10.13
C ALA A 105 4.34 -11.78 -10.13
N ALA A 106 3.60 -11.61 -11.23
CA ALA A 106 2.29 -12.23 -11.44
C ALA A 106 2.39 -13.77 -11.43
N GLY A 107 3.39 -14.33 -12.12
CA GLY A 107 3.65 -15.76 -12.18
C GLY A 107 4.00 -16.36 -10.82
N ALA A 108 4.84 -15.69 -10.02
CA ALA A 108 5.16 -16.12 -8.66
C ALA A 108 3.91 -16.19 -7.77
N MET A 109 3.03 -15.19 -7.88
CA MET A 109 1.74 -15.18 -7.18
C MET A 109 0.82 -16.32 -7.66
N ALA A 110 0.70 -16.53 -8.97
CA ALA A 110 -0.12 -17.59 -9.54
C ALA A 110 0.39 -19.00 -9.14
N ALA A 111 1.70 -19.20 -9.11
CA ALA A 111 2.32 -20.44 -8.63
C ALA A 111 2.00 -20.69 -7.15
N ALA A 112 2.12 -19.67 -6.29
CA ALA A 112 1.79 -19.78 -4.87
C ALA A 112 0.29 -20.09 -4.63
N LEU A 113 -0.59 -19.51 -5.45
CA LEU A 113 -2.01 -19.87 -5.47
C LEU A 113 -2.23 -21.32 -5.92
N ALA A 114 -1.48 -21.79 -6.92
CA ALA A 114 -1.54 -23.16 -7.41
C ALA A 114 -1.11 -24.17 -6.34
N GLU A 115 -0.09 -23.82 -5.56
CA GLU A 115 0.38 -24.60 -4.40
C GLU A 115 -0.62 -24.67 -3.24
N GLY A 116 -1.70 -23.88 -3.29
CA GLY A 116 -2.77 -23.91 -2.31
C GLY A 116 -2.45 -23.15 -1.03
N PHE A 117 -1.54 -22.17 -1.08
CA PHE A 117 -1.32 -21.25 0.03
C PHE A 117 -2.58 -20.42 0.33
N VAL A 118 -2.79 -20.14 1.62
CA VAL A 118 -3.92 -19.32 2.07
C VAL A 118 -3.81 -17.90 1.50
N PRO A 119 -4.86 -17.34 0.86
CA PRO A 119 -4.80 -16.01 0.24
C PRO A 119 -4.34 -14.89 1.17
N ALA A 120 -4.65 -14.97 2.46
CA ALA A 120 -4.23 -13.97 3.45
C ALA A 120 -2.70 -13.85 3.56
N ALA A 121 -1.96 -14.97 3.50
CA ALA A 121 -0.50 -14.94 3.53
C ALA A 121 0.12 -14.41 2.24
N LEU A 122 -0.55 -14.65 1.10
CA LEU A 122 -0.15 -14.10 -0.20
C LEU A 122 -0.37 -12.59 -0.27
N ALA A 123 -1.51 -12.14 0.24
CA ALA A 123 -1.83 -10.73 0.44
C ALA A 123 -0.83 -10.02 1.36
N GLU A 124 -0.37 -10.69 2.42
CA GLU A 124 0.68 -10.18 3.31
C GLU A 124 2.00 -9.98 2.52
N ALA A 125 2.43 -10.97 1.74
CA ALA A 125 3.60 -10.85 0.88
C ALA A 125 3.47 -9.69 -0.13
N LEU A 126 2.29 -9.51 -0.72
CA LEU A 126 1.99 -8.42 -1.65
C LEU A 126 2.17 -7.04 -0.98
N SER A 127 1.65 -6.89 0.24
CA SER A 127 1.76 -5.66 1.02
C SER A 127 3.22 -5.33 1.36
N LEU A 128 4.02 -6.35 1.70
CA LEU A 128 5.45 -6.19 1.96
C LEU A 128 6.25 -5.82 0.71
N ALA A 129 5.89 -6.37 -0.44
CA ALA A 129 6.49 -6.01 -1.72
C ALA A 129 6.19 -4.54 -2.10
N ALA A 130 4.94 -4.09 -1.90
CA ALA A 130 4.57 -2.70 -2.11
C ALA A 130 5.30 -1.74 -1.15
N ASN A 131 5.42 -2.13 0.12
CA ASN A 131 6.15 -1.36 1.13
C ASN A 131 7.64 -1.18 0.75
N GLN A 132 8.28 -2.13 0.06
CA GLN A 132 9.65 -1.96 -0.43
C GLN A 132 9.80 -0.78 -1.40
N ILE A 133 8.79 -0.47 -2.21
CA ILE A 133 8.81 0.69 -3.11
C ILE A 133 8.94 1.95 -2.27
N LEU A 134 8.09 2.08 -1.24
CA LEU A 134 8.14 3.24 -0.36
C LEU A 134 9.44 3.30 0.45
N LEU A 135 9.95 2.19 0.97
CA LEU A 135 11.18 2.22 1.76
C LEU A 135 12.41 2.53 0.92
N ARG A 136 12.38 2.31 -0.40
CA ARG A 136 13.52 2.53 -1.30
C ARG A 136 13.40 3.77 -2.18
N ASP A 137 12.21 4.36 -2.31
CA ASP A 137 11.99 5.56 -3.12
C ASP A 137 12.97 6.67 -2.68
N LEU A 138 13.78 7.25 -3.57
CA LEU A 138 14.64 8.39 -3.20
C LEU A 138 13.87 9.72 -3.09
N GLY A 139 12.56 9.69 -3.31
CA GLY A 139 11.70 10.86 -3.35
C GLY A 139 11.64 11.53 -4.71
N ARG A 140 10.64 12.39 -4.91
CA ARG A 140 10.37 13.04 -6.20
C ARG A 140 11.65 13.68 -6.79
N PRO A 141 12.00 13.41 -8.04
CA PRO A 141 13.10 14.10 -8.69
C PRO A 141 12.70 15.57 -8.97
N PRO A 142 13.68 16.48 -9.20
CA PRO A 142 13.40 17.90 -9.41
C PRO A 142 12.37 18.20 -10.51
N GLU A 143 12.37 17.43 -11.59
CA GLU A 143 11.43 17.57 -12.71
C GLU A 143 9.97 17.22 -12.36
N TRP A 144 9.73 16.58 -11.21
CA TRP A 144 8.39 16.25 -10.71
C TRP A 144 7.97 17.16 -9.55
N GLU A 145 8.67 18.27 -9.33
CA GLU A 145 8.29 19.26 -8.33
C GLU A 145 6.97 19.95 -8.68
N PHE A 146 6.12 20.13 -7.68
CA PHE A 146 4.96 21.02 -7.74
C PHE A 146 4.60 21.55 -6.35
N SER A 147 3.63 22.45 -6.29
CA SER A 147 3.20 23.06 -5.03
C SER A 147 2.82 22.01 -3.99
N GLY A 148 3.46 22.09 -2.81
CA GLY A 148 3.29 21.12 -1.74
C GLY A 148 4.06 19.80 -1.92
N LYS A 149 4.74 19.55 -3.04
CA LYS A 149 5.49 18.30 -3.26
C LYS A 149 6.89 18.59 -3.79
N PRO A 150 7.82 19.02 -2.91
CA PRO A 150 9.18 19.40 -3.30
C PRO A 150 10.03 18.19 -3.68
N PRO A 151 11.21 18.41 -4.29
CA PRO A 151 12.17 17.34 -4.57
C PRO A 151 12.55 16.57 -3.30
N GLY A 152 12.73 15.25 -3.43
CA GLY A 152 13.03 14.33 -2.32
C GLY A 152 11.81 13.93 -1.46
N SER A 153 10.62 14.42 -1.79
CA SER A 153 9.41 14.08 -1.05
C SER A 153 8.81 12.71 -1.43
N VAL A 154 8.21 12.00 -0.47
CA VAL A 154 7.59 10.66 -0.64
C VAL A 154 6.15 10.55 -0.13
N HIS A 155 5.54 11.65 0.28
CA HIS A 155 4.13 11.75 0.66
C HIS A 155 3.22 12.04 -0.55
N GLY A 156 1.91 12.14 -0.36
CA GLY A 156 0.96 12.45 -1.41
C GLY A 156 0.79 11.32 -2.41
N ASP A 157 0.80 11.67 -3.69
CA ASP A 157 0.71 10.75 -4.84
C ASP A 157 2.04 10.10 -5.22
N SER A 158 2.91 9.84 -4.23
CA SER A 158 4.19 9.19 -4.50
C SER A 158 3.95 7.74 -4.95
N SER A 159 4.87 7.20 -5.75
CA SER A 159 4.76 5.82 -6.22
C SER A 159 4.70 4.82 -5.05
N GLY A 160 5.43 5.07 -3.96
CA GLY A 160 5.40 4.22 -2.77
C GLY A 160 4.06 4.23 -2.04
N VAL A 161 3.45 5.41 -1.86
CA VAL A 161 2.12 5.54 -1.23
C VAL A 161 1.06 4.88 -2.11
N HIS A 162 1.03 5.20 -3.40
CA HIS A 162 0.05 4.65 -4.34
C HIS A 162 0.17 3.13 -4.54
N ALA A 163 1.39 2.59 -4.58
CA ALA A 163 1.59 1.15 -4.65
C ALA A 163 1.09 0.45 -3.39
N SER A 164 1.32 1.03 -2.21
CA SER A 164 0.83 0.49 -0.93
C SER A 164 -0.69 0.53 -0.87
N ASP A 165 -1.32 1.66 -1.23
CA ASP A 165 -2.78 1.78 -1.29
C ASP A 165 -3.41 0.80 -2.27
N SER A 166 -2.79 0.60 -3.44
CA SER A 166 -3.25 -0.37 -4.44
C SER A 166 -3.14 -1.79 -3.93
N ALA A 167 -2.01 -2.17 -3.32
CA ALA A 167 -1.81 -3.49 -2.73
C ALA A 167 -2.84 -3.77 -1.63
N ASN A 168 -3.08 -2.78 -0.77
CA ASN A 168 -4.10 -2.83 0.27
C ASN A 168 -5.51 -3.01 -0.30
N ALA A 169 -5.85 -2.27 -1.36
CA ALA A 169 -7.14 -2.45 -2.03
C ALA A 169 -7.26 -3.84 -2.66
N TRP A 170 -6.25 -4.30 -3.40
CA TRP A 170 -6.25 -5.62 -4.05
C TRP A 170 -6.42 -6.76 -3.05
N ARG A 171 -5.71 -6.74 -1.92
CA ARG A 171 -5.83 -7.81 -0.92
C ARG A 171 -7.20 -7.85 -0.26
N HIS A 172 -7.83 -6.71 -0.01
CA HIS A 172 -9.16 -6.68 0.58
C HIS A 172 -10.23 -7.05 -0.44
N LEU A 173 -10.10 -6.60 -1.70
CA LEU A 173 -10.96 -7.09 -2.78
C LEU A 173 -10.83 -8.61 -2.93
N ALA A 174 -9.63 -9.18 -2.80
CA ALA A 174 -9.44 -10.62 -2.80
C ALA A 174 -10.12 -11.31 -1.61
N SER A 175 -10.14 -10.70 -0.41
CA SER A 175 -10.72 -11.32 0.79
C SER A 175 -12.26 -11.29 0.82
N VAL A 176 -12.89 -10.38 0.07
CA VAL A 176 -14.35 -10.20 0.07
C VAL A 176 -15.02 -10.59 -1.25
N SER A 177 -14.23 -11.07 -2.22
CA SER A 177 -14.72 -11.55 -3.51
C SER A 177 -14.75 -13.07 -3.59
N HIS A 178 -15.34 -13.59 -4.67
CA HIS A 178 -15.57 -15.02 -4.85
C HIS A 178 -15.00 -15.56 -6.17
N GLY A 179 -14.72 -16.86 -6.19
CA GLY A 179 -14.29 -17.58 -7.38
C GLY A 179 -13.04 -17.00 -8.00
N ARG A 180 -13.05 -16.74 -9.32
CA ARG A 180 -11.87 -16.23 -10.05
C ARG A 180 -11.37 -14.88 -9.53
N ASN A 181 -12.24 -14.08 -8.91
CA ASN A 181 -11.90 -12.72 -8.51
C ASN A 181 -10.86 -12.70 -7.39
N VAL A 182 -10.88 -13.69 -6.50
CA VAL A 182 -9.84 -13.86 -5.46
C VAL A 182 -8.46 -13.95 -6.12
N GLN A 183 -8.35 -14.81 -7.13
CA GLN A 183 -7.09 -15.08 -7.82
C GLN A 183 -6.66 -13.91 -8.69
N ALA A 184 -7.61 -13.32 -9.43
CA ALA A 184 -7.34 -12.18 -10.27
C ALA A 184 -6.85 -10.97 -9.48
N CYS A 185 -7.45 -10.67 -8.33
CA CYS A 185 -7.03 -9.56 -7.48
C CYS A 185 -5.57 -9.71 -7.00
N LEU A 186 -5.19 -10.92 -6.55
CA LEU A 186 -3.84 -11.17 -6.06
C LEU A 186 -2.80 -11.16 -7.19
N ILE A 187 -3.10 -11.80 -8.33
CA ILE A 187 -2.20 -11.86 -9.48
C ILE A 187 -1.97 -10.45 -10.05
N LEU A 188 -3.04 -9.66 -10.23
CA LEU A 188 -2.93 -8.29 -10.73
C LEU A 188 -2.27 -7.35 -9.72
N GLY A 189 -2.50 -7.54 -8.42
CA GLY A 189 -1.77 -6.81 -7.38
C GLY A 189 -0.27 -7.04 -7.48
N ALA A 190 0.16 -8.30 -7.62
CA ALA A 190 1.58 -8.65 -7.79
C ALA A 190 2.17 -8.04 -9.06
N TRP A 191 1.44 -8.13 -10.18
CA TRP A 191 1.82 -7.49 -11.44
C TRP A 191 1.99 -5.97 -11.27
N GLN A 192 1.02 -5.31 -10.63
CA GLN A 192 0.98 -3.86 -10.47
C GLN A 192 2.14 -3.37 -9.60
N VAL A 193 2.43 -4.03 -8.48
CA VAL A 193 3.57 -3.66 -7.62
C VAL A 193 4.88 -3.65 -8.41
N ALA A 194 5.12 -4.68 -9.22
CA ALA A 194 6.31 -4.74 -10.05
C ALA A 194 6.34 -3.64 -11.12
N ARG A 195 5.19 -3.35 -11.77
CA ARG A 195 5.05 -2.24 -12.73
C ARG A 195 5.35 -0.89 -12.07
N ASP A 196 4.72 -0.60 -10.93
CA ASP A 196 4.82 0.69 -10.26
C ASP A 196 6.25 0.98 -9.78
N ARG A 197 6.95 -0.06 -9.30
CA ARG A 197 8.40 0.01 -9.02
C ARG A 197 9.21 0.36 -10.28
N GLY A 198 8.94 -0.28 -11.41
CA GLY A 198 9.64 -0.01 -12.67
C GLY A 198 9.35 1.40 -13.23
N ALA A 199 8.09 1.84 -13.14
CA ALA A 199 7.66 3.17 -13.56
C ALA A 199 8.29 4.28 -12.71
N ARG A 200 8.55 4.01 -11.43
CA ARG A 200 9.22 4.97 -10.54
C ARG A 200 10.68 5.18 -10.91
N SER A 201 11.44 4.10 -11.12
CA SER A 201 12.81 4.14 -11.63
C SER A 201 13.33 2.73 -11.95
N ALA A 202 14.00 2.58 -13.09
CA ALA A 202 14.73 1.36 -13.43
C ALA A 202 15.87 1.03 -12.43
N ASP A 203 16.39 2.05 -11.73
CA ASP A 203 17.49 1.90 -10.77
C ASP A 203 17.01 1.63 -9.34
N MET A 204 15.69 1.57 -9.08
CA MET A 204 15.16 1.40 -7.72
C MET A 204 15.68 0.14 -7.02
N LEU A 205 15.98 -0.93 -7.77
CA LEU A 205 16.56 -2.15 -7.21
C LEU A 205 17.96 -1.96 -6.62
N LYS A 206 18.67 -0.91 -7.01
CA LYS A 206 20.01 -0.56 -6.50
C LYS A 206 19.93 0.32 -5.25
N TRP A 207 18.77 0.93 -4.99
CA TRP A 207 18.61 1.87 -3.88
C TRP A 207 18.41 1.12 -2.57
N PRO A 208 19.11 1.51 -1.49
CA PRO A 208 18.96 0.85 -0.20
C PRO A 208 17.58 1.13 0.39
N ALA A 209 17.01 0.16 1.11
CA ALA A 209 15.82 0.43 1.92
C ALA A 209 16.18 1.33 3.10
N ILE A 210 15.29 2.27 3.41
CA ILE A 210 15.35 3.13 4.58
C ILE A 210 14.51 2.50 5.71
N PRO A 211 15.00 2.46 6.95
CA PRO A 211 16.31 2.93 7.38
C PRO A 211 17.44 1.98 6.96
N THR A 212 18.59 2.54 6.56
CA THR A 212 19.83 1.80 6.28
C THR A 212 20.50 1.36 7.59
N GLU A 213 21.46 0.42 7.52
CA GLU A 213 22.22 -0.01 8.71
C GLU A 213 22.94 1.14 9.41
N HIS A 214 23.45 2.12 8.66
CA HIS A 214 24.05 3.33 9.23
C HIS A 214 23.02 4.16 10.02
N GLN A 215 21.82 4.34 9.46
CA GLN A 215 20.74 5.10 10.10
C GLN A 215 20.22 4.38 11.35
N LYS A 216 20.05 3.06 11.28
CA LYS A 216 19.71 2.22 12.44
C LYS A 216 20.76 2.35 13.55
N ALA A 217 22.04 2.25 13.20
CA ALA A 217 23.13 2.40 14.16
C ALA A 217 23.21 3.80 14.78
N GLY A 218 22.63 4.82 14.14
CA GLY A 218 22.53 6.19 14.68
C GLY A 218 21.57 6.31 15.86
N VAL A 219 20.57 5.44 15.98
CA VAL A 219 19.61 5.44 17.09
C VAL A 219 20.19 4.63 18.25
N LYS A 220 20.50 5.30 19.36
CA LYS A 220 21.12 4.68 20.54
C LYS A 220 20.18 4.43 21.70
N THR A 221 19.09 5.18 21.77
CA THR A 221 18.12 5.03 22.85
C THR A 221 17.30 3.75 22.69
N THR A 222 17.03 3.10 23.82
CA THR A 222 16.07 2.00 23.93
C THR A 222 14.89 2.37 24.83
N ASP A 223 14.81 3.63 25.27
CA ASP A 223 13.70 4.14 26.07
C ASP A 223 12.50 4.48 25.16
N PRO A 224 11.34 3.84 25.36
CA PRO A 224 10.15 4.06 24.53
C PRO A 224 9.66 5.51 24.48
N THR A 225 9.78 6.25 25.58
CA THR A 225 9.33 7.64 25.69
C THR A 225 10.28 8.55 24.91
N LEU A 226 11.59 8.33 25.06
CA LEU A 226 12.59 9.09 24.29
C LEU A 226 12.49 8.79 22.79
N LEU A 227 12.19 7.55 22.39
CA LEU A 227 11.95 7.21 20.99
C LEU A 227 10.78 8.00 20.40
N LEU A 228 9.65 8.09 21.12
CA LEU A 228 8.49 8.87 20.67
C LEU A 228 8.78 10.37 20.57
N ASN A 229 9.49 10.94 21.55
CA ASN A 229 9.87 12.35 21.53
C ASN A 229 10.80 12.66 20.35
N GLN A 230 11.83 11.84 20.15
CA GLN A 230 12.75 12.00 19.01
C GLN A 230 12.05 11.77 17.67
N LEU A 231 11.03 10.92 17.64
CA LEU A 231 10.24 10.68 16.43
C LEU A 231 9.41 11.92 16.09
N ASP A 232 8.77 12.55 17.07
CA ASP A 232 8.07 13.82 16.89
C ASP A 232 9.02 14.92 16.36
N GLU A 233 10.19 15.05 16.96
CA GLU A 233 11.24 15.99 16.52
C GLU A 233 11.70 15.71 15.09
N ALA A 234 11.93 14.44 14.74
CA ALA A 234 12.35 14.04 13.40
C ALA A 234 11.28 14.34 12.34
N ILE A 235 10.00 14.11 12.66
CA ILE A 235 8.87 14.45 11.78
C ILE A 235 8.83 15.95 11.53
N ARG A 236 8.85 16.76 12.60
CA ARG A 236 8.82 18.23 12.48
C ARG A 236 10.04 18.79 11.75
N GLY A 237 11.17 18.09 11.82
CA GLY A 237 12.40 18.42 11.09
C GLY A 237 12.44 17.93 9.64
N GLY A 238 11.41 17.23 9.15
CA GLY A 238 11.42 16.64 7.81
C GLY A 238 12.43 15.50 7.63
N LEU A 239 12.92 14.92 8.72
CA LEU A 239 14.03 13.95 8.75
C LEU A 239 13.54 12.52 8.47
N GLN A 240 13.07 12.28 7.25
CA GLN A 240 12.46 11.01 6.80
C GLN A 240 13.20 9.74 7.27
N ALA A 241 14.52 9.70 7.04
CA ALA A 241 15.32 8.53 7.37
C ALA A 241 15.50 8.32 8.88
N GLN A 242 15.63 9.41 9.64
CA GLN A 242 15.72 9.36 11.10
C GLN A 242 14.40 8.90 11.70
N ALA A 243 13.27 9.42 11.21
CA ALA A 243 11.93 9.01 11.64
C ALA A 243 11.72 7.49 11.43
N ALA A 244 12.09 6.97 10.25
CA ALA A 244 12.02 5.54 9.97
C ALA A 244 12.96 4.71 10.87
N ALA A 245 14.17 5.20 11.16
CA ALA A 245 15.12 4.52 12.04
C ALA A 245 14.62 4.43 13.50
N LEU A 246 13.97 5.48 14.01
CA LEU A 246 13.39 5.51 15.35
C LEU A 246 12.24 4.50 15.48
N VAL A 247 11.37 4.42 14.47
CA VAL A 247 10.30 3.41 14.44
C VAL A 247 10.83 2.00 14.30
N HIS A 248 11.86 1.79 13.48
CA HIS A 248 12.53 0.49 13.42
C HIS A 248 13.05 0.07 14.79
N GLN A 249 13.69 0.99 15.52
CA GLN A 249 14.19 0.72 16.87
C GLN A 249 13.06 0.41 17.86
N ALA A 250 11.93 1.15 17.80
CA ALA A 250 10.75 0.86 18.59
C ALA A 250 10.25 -0.58 18.38
N GLY A 251 10.20 -1.03 17.11
CA GLY A 251 9.85 -2.42 16.79
C GLY A 251 10.88 -3.43 17.31
N ALA A 252 12.17 -3.13 17.18
CA ALA A 252 13.26 -4.01 17.60
C ALA A 252 13.29 -4.26 19.12
N ILE A 253 12.89 -3.27 19.93
CA ILE A 253 12.78 -3.42 21.39
C ILE A 253 11.42 -3.97 21.84
N GLY A 254 10.50 -4.27 20.92
CA GLY A 254 9.16 -4.78 21.23
C GLY A 254 8.24 -3.73 21.83
N GLN A 255 8.42 -2.44 21.52
CA GLN A 255 7.51 -1.38 21.96
C GLN A 255 6.11 -1.58 21.37
N GLU A 256 5.08 -1.25 22.15
CA GLU A 256 3.70 -1.22 21.65
C GLU A 256 3.55 -0.20 20.51
N ALA A 257 2.81 -0.59 19.46
CA ALA A 257 2.63 0.24 18.27
C ALA A 257 1.61 1.38 18.47
N GLU A 258 0.69 1.23 19.41
CA GLU A 258 -0.41 2.20 19.62
C GLU A 258 0.10 3.62 19.90
N PRO A 259 1.08 3.87 20.78
CA PRO A 259 1.65 5.21 20.96
C PRO A 259 2.31 5.78 19.68
N VAL A 260 2.89 4.93 18.83
CA VAL A 260 3.49 5.35 17.55
C VAL A 260 2.39 5.77 16.57
N PHE A 261 1.33 4.96 16.45
CA PHE A 261 0.16 5.28 15.64
C PHE A 261 -0.55 6.54 16.11
N ALA A 262 -0.71 6.73 17.43
CA ALA A 262 -1.35 7.91 18.01
C ALA A 262 -0.56 9.19 17.73
N LEU A 263 0.78 9.11 17.69
CA LEU A 263 1.61 10.23 17.26
C LEU A 263 1.41 10.54 15.77
N MET A 264 1.50 9.53 14.91
CA MET A 264 1.38 9.70 13.45
C MET A 264 0.00 10.19 13.03
N LEU A 265 -1.07 9.78 13.72
CA LEU A 265 -2.44 10.20 13.43
C LEU A 265 -2.60 11.72 13.49
N LYS A 266 -1.92 12.39 14.42
CA LYS A 266 -1.98 13.85 14.57
C LYS A 266 -1.57 14.56 13.29
N TYR A 267 -0.54 14.04 12.62
CA TYR A 267 -0.02 14.56 11.37
C TYR A 267 -0.84 14.11 10.18
N ALA A 268 -1.28 12.84 10.18
CA ALA A 268 -2.09 12.29 9.09
C ALA A 268 -3.37 13.10 8.82
N VAL A 269 -3.94 13.74 9.85
CA VAL A 269 -5.14 14.59 9.73
C VAL A 269 -4.83 16.10 9.62
N SER A 270 -3.60 16.53 9.87
CA SER A 270 -3.23 17.96 9.86
C SER A 270 -2.38 18.35 8.65
N GLU A 271 -1.72 17.40 8.00
CA GLU A 271 -0.79 17.61 6.91
C GLU A 271 -1.31 17.00 5.60
N ASP A 272 -0.83 17.51 4.45
CA ASP A 272 -1.14 17.05 3.08
C ASP A 272 -2.65 16.86 2.79
N GLY A 273 -3.40 17.96 2.85
CA GLY A 273 -4.88 18.01 2.79
C GLY A 273 -5.59 17.58 1.51
N ALA A 274 -4.98 16.71 0.71
CA ALA A 274 -5.61 16.03 -0.42
C ALA A 274 -6.03 14.59 -0.08
N LEU A 275 -6.24 14.29 1.21
CA LEU A 275 -6.63 12.98 1.76
C LEU A 275 -5.59 11.86 1.58
N HIS A 276 -4.37 12.18 1.12
CA HIS A 276 -3.34 11.16 0.91
C HIS A 276 -2.78 10.66 2.24
N ALA A 277 -2.58 11.57 3.20
CA ALA A 277 -2.03 11.24 4.51
C ALA A 277 -2.98 10.34 5.32
N GLU A 278 -4.28 10.68 5.37
CA GLU A 278 -5.31 9.88 6.04
C GLU A 278 -5.48 8.51 5.38
N LYS A 279 -5.54 8.48 4.04
CA LYS A 279 -5.64 7.23 3.27
C LYS A 279 -4.44 6.32 3.56
N TYR A 280 -3.22 6.87 3.51
CA TYR A 280 -2.02 6.08 3.71
C TYR A 280 -1.86 5.62 5.17
N TYR A 281 -2.26 6.46 6.14
CA TYR A 281 -2.36 6.07 7.54
C TYR A 281 -3.27 4.85 7.70
N GLN A 282 -4.47 4.87 7.11
CA GLN A 282 -5.40 3.74 7.16
C GLN A 282 -4.83 2.50 6.46
N THR A 283 -4.19 2.66 5.31
CA THR A 283 -3.47 1.58 4.61
C THR A 283 -2.45 0.91 5.54
N VAL A 284 -1.60 1.70 6.21
CA VAL A 284 -0.60 1.17 7.15
C VAL A 284 -1.23 0.55 8.37
N TRP A 285 -2.34 1.11 8.88
CA TRP A 285 -3.09 0.52 9.98
C TRP A 285 -3.57 -0.89 9.62
N ASP A 286 -4.24 -1.05 8.48
CA ASP A 286 -4.76 -2.34 8.05
C ASP A 286 -3.61 -3.33 7.77
N ASP A 287 -2.55 -2.88 7.12
CA ASP A 287 -1.40 -3.72 6.76
C ASP A 287 -0.62 -4.15 8.01
N PHE A 288 -0.43 -3.27 8.99
CA PHE A 288 0.23 -3.61 10.26
C PHE A 288 -0.52 -4.71 11.01
N HIS A 289 -1.85 -4.61 11.11
CA HIS A 289 -2.68 -5.57 11.86
C HIS A 289 -2.88 -6.90 11.12
N SER A 290 -2.69 -6.93 9.81
CA SER A 290 -2.75 -8.16 8.98
C SER A 290 -1.38 -8.79 8.70
N THR A 291 -0.29 -8.14 9.12
CA THR A 291 1.08 -8.63 8.93
C THR A 291 1.62 -9.26 10.21
N ARG A 292 2.40 -10.33 10.07
CA ARG A 292 3.02 -11.04 11.20
C ARG A 292 3.98 -10.14 11.99
N PRO A 293 4.19 -10.43 13.30
CA PRO A 293 5.05 -9.63 14.16
C PRO A 293 6.46 -9.35 13.61
N GLY A 294 7.07 -10.32 12.93
CA GLY A 294 8.42 -10.18 12.37
C GLY A 294 8.55 -9.16 11.23
N PHE A 295 7.44 -8.76 10.60
CA PHE A 295 7.45 -7.87 9.42
C PHE A 295 6.64 -6.58 9.62
N ARG A 296 5.62 -6.57 10.49
CA ARG A 296 4.63 -5.48 10.58
C ARG A 296 5.22 -4.08 10.83
N PHE A 297 6.33 -3.97 11.56
CA PHE A 297 6.98 -2.68 11.80
C PHE A 297 7.58 -2.04 10.53
N ARG A 298 7.78 -2.78 9.44
CA ARG A 298 8.20 -2.23 8.14
C ARG A 298 7.16 -1.23 7.59
N HIS A 299 5.88 -1.51 7.81
CA HIS A 299 4.79 -0.61 7.43
C HIS A 299 4.83 0.70 8.22
N LEU A 300 5.07 0.62 9.53
CA LEU A 300 5.25 1.81 10.38
C LEU A 300 6.50 2.61 10.01
N CYS A 301 7.60 1.96 9.61
CA CYS A 301 8.77 2.66 9.07
C CYS A 301 8.41 3.48 7.82
N GLY A 302 7.59 2.91 6.94
CA GLY A 302 7.04 3.60 5.78
C GLY A 302 6.17 4.79 6.16
N LEU A 303 5.24 4.61 7.12
CA LEU A 303 4.41 5.69 7.65
C LEU A 303 5.24 6.84 8.22
N ALA A 304 6.18 6.55 9.12
CA ALA A 304 7.05 7.57 9.71
C ALA A 304 7.81 8.37 8.66
N ARG A 305 8.24 7.70 7.59
CA ARG A 305 8.91 8.32 6.46
C ARG A 305 7.99 9.28 5.70
N VAL A 306 6.75 8.86 5.42
CA VAL A 306 5.73 9.68 4.76
C VAL A 306 5.33 10.86 5.64
N THR A 307 5.05 10.63 6.92
CA THR A 307 4.68 11.66 7.88
C THR A 307 5.76 12.73 8.04
N ALA A 308 7.03 12.33 8.13
CA ALA A 308 8.13 13.29 8.11
C ALA A 308 8.25 13.99 6.75
N SER A 309 7.92 13.31 5.65
CA SER A 309 7.95 13.95 4.33
C SER A 309 6.89 15.02 4.18
N GLU A 310 5.66 14.81 4.66
CA GLU A 310 4.49 15.70 4.51
C GLU A 310 4.45 16.90 5.45
N TYR A 311 5.11 16.82 6.61
CA TYR A 311 5.08 17.87 7.61
C TYR A 311 5.38 19.27 7.06
N GLY A 312 4.61 20.25 7.56
CA GLY A 312 4.71 21.65 7.16
C GLY A 312 3.84 21.99 5.95
N ARG A 313 2.87 21.12 5.63
CA ARG A 313 1.97 21.27 4.48
C ARG A 313 0.54 21.16 4.99
N PRO A 314 -0.05 22.25 5.45
CA PRO A 314 -1.31 22.20 6.18
C PRO A 314 -2.42 21.60 5.33
N ALA A 315 -3.29 20.82 5.95
CA ALA A 315 -4.55 20.35 5.40
C ALA A 315 -5.65 21.40 5.65
N PRO A 316 -6.05 22.22 4.65
CA PRO A 316 -6.96 23.35 4.89
C PRO A 316 -8.34 22.89 5.38
N GLY A 317 -8.80 21.73 4.90
CA GLY A 317 -10.08 21.15 5.30
C GLY A 317 -10.15 20.82 6.79
N MET A 318 -9.02 20.55 7.46
CA MET A 318 -9.02 20.30 8.90
C MET A 318 -9.25 21.59 9.70
N ALA A 319 -8.65 22.70 9.28
CA ALA A 319 -8.88 24.00 9.90
C ALA A 319 -10.34 24.44 9.73
N GLU A 320 -10.88 24.29 8.51
CA GLU A 320 -12.29 24.56 8.20
C GLU A 320 -13.23 23.66 9.01
N ALA A 321 -12.95 22.35 9.11
CA ALA A 321 -13.75 21.42 9.89
C ALA A 321 -13.76 21.78 11.39
N ARG A 322 -12.61 22.16 11.95
CA ARG A 322 -12.51 22.62 13.35
C ARG A 322 -13.34 23.88 13.60
N GLU A 323 -13.23 24.87 12.70
CA GLU A 323 -14.04 26.08 12.75
C GLU A 323 -15.54 25.77 12.72
N LEU A 324 -15.99 24.91 11.79
CA LEU A 324 -17.39 24.50 11.68
C LEU A 324 -17.88 23.69 12.89
N LEU A 325 -17.00 22.95 13.55
CA LEU A 325 -17.31 22.15 14.75
C LEU A 325 -17.17 22.94 16.07
N GLY A 326 -16.62 24.16 16.03
CA GLY A 326 -16.40 24.99 17.23
C GLY A 326 -15.33 24.46 18.18
N ILE A 327 -14.29 23.80 17.64
CA ILE A 327 -13.15 23.24 18.41
C ILE A 327 -11.82 23.83 17.98
#